data_AF-A0A412JHK9-F1
#
_entry.id   AF-A0A412JHK9-F1
#
_cell.length_a   1.000
_cell.length_b   1.000
_cell.length_c   1.000
_cell.angle_alpha   90.00
_cell.angle_beta   90.00
_cell.angle_gamma   90.00
#
_symmetry.space_group_name_H-M   'P 1'
#
loop_
_entity.id
_entity.type
_entity.pdbx_description
1 polymer ?
#
loop_
_entity_poly.entity_id
_entity_poly.type
_entity_poly.pdbx_seq_one_letter_code
_entity_poly.pdbx_strand_id
1 'polypeptide(L)'
;MIDLQDIITTKRELLSRATCSLSPINYSAGMAEDQKERYIQYLSEQNQDLRLTSDAMKLVLEDFMAQMKDLKDQVSSMESKHADLENRLSEEHKLRKSAERKIKSLQERLDYAHQERFGDRRQKIKSKAKTGDSDRNKEKDDYDGTDDTLRTDSVGHVQSPEVKEPSGKGRDLSNRPDGYKTTGVSGEVIEHPSDLTKVPGRIIERRMVRVFSFRTFLTEECFEMVHYAEPGKKPRWGYFPSEGHPEVVTRFEGTKATPEFLQAIAYEVYVKNVTFGLLHQWLTDMGMTVSKNTLRNWLKKGKKYLDELVCVLKSIALEKDSIVNCDETWCKVRKYDHYKKCYIWVLVNKARKTAIFFYENGSRGREVL
;
A
#
# COMPACT_ATOMS: atom_id res chain seq x y z
N MET A 1 -23.59 23.65 28.04
CA MET A 1 -22.14 23.68 28.37
C MET A 1 -22.05 23.56 29.87
N ILE A 2 -21.26 22.62 30.37
CA ILE A 2 -20.94 22.55 31.81
C ILE A 2 -19.97 23.71 32.08
N ASP A 3 -20.16 24.46 33.17
CA ASP A 3 -19.29 25.59 33.46
C ASP A 3 -17.88 25.10 33.85
N LEU A 4 -16.83 25.85 33.53
CA LEU A 4 -15.47 25.56 33.95
C LEU A 4 -15.37 25.48 35.49
N GLN A 5 -16.19 26.27 36.18
CA GLN A 5 -16.29 26.21 37.64
C GLN A 5 -16.88 24.88 38.16
N ASP A 6 -17.85 24.27 37.47
CA ASP A 6 -18.41 22.95 37.83
C ASP A 6 -17.40 21.81 37.65
N ILE A 7 -16.52 21.92 36.65
CA ILE A 7 -15.43 20.98 36.42
C ILE A 7 -14.37 21.12 37.52
N ILE A 8 -14.02 22.35 37.91
CA ILE A 8 -13.04 22.60 38.98
C ILE A 8 -13.58 22.11 40.33
N THR A 9 -14.85 22.35 40.65
CA THR A 9 -15.46 21.90 41.91
C THR A 9 -15.52 20.37 41.99
N THR A 10 -15.99 19.68 40.94
CA THR A 10 -16.01 18.20 40.92
C THR A 10 -14.61 17.59 40.99
N LYS A 11 -13.60 18.14 40.28
CA LYS A 11 -12.21 17.66 40.38
C LYS A 11 -11.63 17.88 41.77
N ARG A 12 -11.87 19.04 42.38
CA ARG A 12 -11.46 19.33 43.78
C ARG A 12 -12.14 18.38 44.77
N GLU A 13 -13.43 18.08 44.58
CA GLU A 13 -14.17 17.17 45.43
C GLU A 13 -13.60 15.74 45.33
N LEU A 14 -13.34 15.24 44.13
CA LEU A 14 -12.70 13.94 43.91
C LEU A 14 -11.33 13.82 44.61
N LEU A 15 -10.48 14.84 44.49
CA LEU A 15 -9.19 14.88 45.18
C LEU A 15 -9.34 14.95 46.71
N SER A 16 -10.32 15.69 47.23
CA SER A 16 -10.58 15.74 48.67
C SER A 16 -11.04 14.38 49.22
N ARG A 17 -11.92 13.68 48.49
CA ARG A 17 -12.43 12.34 48.87
C ARG A 17 -11.31 11.31 48.96
N ALA A 18 -10.27 11.42 48.12
CA ALA A 18 -9.08 10.56 48.20
C ALA A 18 -8.19 10.85 49.42
N THR A 19 -8.32 12.03 50.05
CA THR A 19 -7.44 12.51 51.13
C THR A 19 -8.08 12.37 52.52
N CYS A 20 -9.42 12.34 52.62
CA CYS A 20 -10.19 12.32 53.88
C CYS A 20 -10.03 11.07 54.76
N SER A 21 -9.21 10.08 54.38
CA SER A 21 -8.96 8.86 55.16
C SER A 21 -7.83 9.00 56.20
N LEU A 22 -7.10 10.11 56.19
CA LEU A 22 -5.99 10.37 57.12
C LEU A 22 -6.37 11.41 58.18
N SER A 23 -6.36 11.00 59.44
CA SER A 23 -6.43 11.92 60.59
C SER A 23 -5.28 12.93 60.50
N PRO A 24 -5.49 14.23 60.84
CA PRO A 24 -4.39 15.21 60.87
C PRO A 24 -3.33 14.82 61.91
N ILE A 25 -2.21 14.24 61.44
CA ILE A 25 -1.09 13.89 62.31
C ILE A 25 -0.34 15.18 62.68
N ASN A 26 -0.30 15.49 63.98
CA ASN A 26 0.46 16.64 64.47
C ASN A 26 1.95 16.28 64.59
N TYR A 27 2.69 16.44 63.50
CA TYR A 27 4.13 16.18 63.43
C TYR A 27 4.99 17.09 64.32
N SER A 28 4.47 18.20 64.86
CA SER A 28 5.23 19.16 65.67
C SER A 28 5.12 18.97 67.19
N ALA A 29 4.32 18.00 67.66
CA ALA A 29 3.93 17.84 69.06
C ALA A 29 5.08 17.55 70.05
N GLY A 30 6.29 17.23 69.57
CA GLY A 30 7.48 16.98 70.39
C GLY A 30 8.75 17.70 69.93
N MET A 31 8.64 18.66 68.99
CA MET A 31 9.80 19.42 68.50
C MET A 31 10.19 20.56 69.46
N ALA A 32 11.48 20.88 69.54
CA ALA A 32 11.95 22.11 70.17
C ALA A 32 11.61 23.35 69.32
N GLU A 33 11.56 24.55 69.91
CA GLU A 33 11.12 25.76 69.19
C GLU A 33 12.01 26.10 67.97
N ASP A 34 13.32 25.90 68.06
CA ASP A 34 14.28 26.09 66.97
C ASP A 34 14.13 25.05 65.83
N GLN A 35 13.53 23.90 66.14
CA GLN A 35 13.17 22.87 65.16
C GLN A 35 11.82 23.17 64.52
N LYS A 36 10.85 23.70 65.29
CA LYS A 36 9.57 24.18 64.76
C LYS A 36 9.77 25.33 63.78
N GLU A 37 10.63 26.31 64.10
CA GLU A 37 10.91 27.45 63.23
C GLU A 37 11.52 27.01 61.88
N ARG A 38 12.51 26.09 61.92
CA ARG A 38 13.08 25.47 60.71
C ARG A 38 12.08 24.64 59.93
N TYR A 39 11.18 23.91 60.60
CA TYR A 39 10.12 23.13 59.96
C TYR A 39 9.05 24.03 59.31
N ILE A 40 8.71 25.17 59.94
CA ILE A 40 7.84 26.20 59.36
C ILE A 40 8.49 26.79 58.11
N GLN A 41 9.79 27.12 58.15
CA GLN A 41 10.50 27.63 56.97
C GLN A 41 10.47 26.60 55.83
N TYR A 42 10.83 25.34 56.08
CA TYR A 42 10.77 24.27 55.09
C TYR A 42 9.36 24.08 54.48
N LEU A 43 8.32 24.10 55.31
CA LEU A 43 6.93 24.03 54.82
C LEU A 43 6.55 25.28 54.01
N SER A 44 7.07 26.47 54.35
CA SER A 44 6.81 27.70 53.59
C SER A 44 7.47 27.67 52.22
N GLU A 45 8.71 27.18 52.12
CA GLU A 45 9.46 26.97 50.87
C GLU A 45 8.75 25.94 49.98
N GLN A 46 8.38 24.78 50.51
CA GLN A 46 7.60 23.76 49.79
C GLN A 46 6.25 24.30 49.29
N ASN A 47 5.53 25.09 50.09
CA ASN A 47 4.28 25.72 49.66
C ASN A 47 4.51 26.80 48.57
N GLN A 48 5.64 27.50 48.60
CA GLN A 48 6.01 28.46 47.57
C GLN A 48 6.34 27.75 46.25
N ASP A 49 7.14 26.68 46.27
CA ASP A 49 7.46 25.88 45.08
C ASP A 49 6.21 25.24 44.46
N LEU A 50 5.28 24.73 45.27
CA LEU A 50 4.00 24.20 44.79
C LEU A 50 3.13 25.28 44.15
N ARG A 51 3.12 26.51 44.67
CA ARG A 51 2.41 27.65 44.05
C ARG A 51 3.05 28.04 42.73
N LEU A 52 4.37 28.22 42.68
CA LEU A 52 5.10 28.54 41.45
C LEU A 52 4.88 27.46 40.37
N THR A 53 4.88 26.18 40.77
CA THR A 53 4.58 25.06 39.87
C THR A 53 3.13 25.11 39.35
N SER A 54 2.16 25.40 40.22
CA SER A 54 0.75 25.57 39.84
C SER A 54 0.52 26.75 38.90
N ASP A 55 1.19 27.88 39.14
CA ASP A 55 1.10 29.08 38.29
C ASP A 55 1.77 28.84 36.93
N ALA A 56 2.91 28.15 36.88
CA ALA A 56 3.55 27.73 35.64
C ALA A 56 2.65 26.77 34.83
N MET A 57 2.02 25.79 35.47
CA MET A 57 1.03 24.91 34.82
C MET A 57 -0.18 25.70 34.28
N LYS A 58 -0.61 26.75 34.98
CA LYS A 58 -1.71 27.62 34.52
C LYS A 58 -1.33 28.41 33.27
N LEU A 59 -0.13 28.99 33.22
CA LEU A 59 0.39 29.67 32.03
C LEU A 59 0.47 28.73 30.81
N VAL A 60 0.96 27.50 31.02
CA VAL A 60 0.98 26.47 29.96
C VAL A 60 -0.42 26.13 29.44
N LEU A 61 -1.44 26.08 30.31
CA LEU A 61 -2.83 25.90 29.90
C LEU A 61 -3.38 27.10 29.11
N GLU A 62 -3.03 28.33 29.50
CA GLU A 62 -3.39 29.54 28.77
C GLU A 62 -2.77 29.57 27.36
N ASP A 63 -1.50 29.17 27.22
CA ASP A 63 -0.82 29.00 25.92
C ASP A 63 -1.50 27.92 25.05
N PHE A 64 -1.84 26.76 25.62
CA PHE A 64 -2.58 25.71 24.90
C PHE A 64 -3.97 26.19 24.45
N MET A 65 -4.68 26.98 25.27
CA MET A 65 -5.96 27.56 24.90
C MET A 65 -5.83 28.58 23.76
N ALA A 66 -4.76 29.38 23.74
CA ALA A 66 -4.45 30.28 22.63
C ALA A 66 -4.18 29.51 21.33
N GLN A 67 -3.38 28.45 21.38
CA GLN A 67 -3.09 27.59 20.21
C GLN A 67 -4.35 26.88 19.69
N MET A 68 -5.20 26.35 20.56
CA MET A 68 -6.49 25.74 20.16
C MET A 68 -7.42 26.76 19.49
N LYS A 69 -7.39 28.02 19.91
CA LYS A 69 -8.18 29.08 19.29
C LYS A 69 -7.67 29.40 17.89
N ASP A 70 -6.37 29.61 17.72
CA ASP A 70 -5.77 29.86 16.40
C ASP A 70 -6.03 28.69 15.44
N LEU A 71 -5.85 27.45 15.90
CA LEU A 71 -6.17 26.25 15.11
C LEU A 71 -7.65 26.20 14.70
N LYS A 72 -8.58 26.59 15.59
CA LYS A 72 -10.00 26.67 15.26
C LYS A 72 -10.30 27.74 14.21
N ASP A 73 -9.69 28.91 14.32
CA ASP A 73 -9.85 30.00 13.35
C ASP A 73 -9.25 29.60 11.98
N GLN A 74 -8.13 28.85 11.96
CA GLN A 74 -7.57 28.23 10.75
C GLN A 74 -8.52 27.18 10.14
N VAL A 75 -9.14 26.32 10.94
CA VAL A 75 -10.12 25.32 10.46
C VAL A 75 -11.33 26.00 9.83
N SER A 76 -11.94 27.00 10.46
CA SER A 76 -13.07 27.74 9.88
C SER A 76 -12.68 28.52 8.61
N SER A 77 -11.43 29.01 8.53
CA SER A 77 -10.87 29.56 7.28
C SER A 77 -10.79 28.50 6.17
N MET A 78 -10.35 27.27 6.47
CA MET A 78 -10.33 26.17 5.50
C MET A 78 -11.74 25.73 5.07
N GLU A 79 -12.69 25.62 6.00
CA GLU A 79 -14.09 25.28 5.71
C GLU A 79 -14.72 26.29 4.72
N SER A 80 -14.47 27.59 4.92
CA SER A 80 -14.96 28.64 4.00
C SER A 80 -14.39 28.50 2.57
N LYS A 81 -13.10 28.14 2.45
CA LYS A 81 -12.42 27.90 1.16
C LYS A 81 -12.92 26.62 0.50
N HIS A 82 -13.25 25.59 1.28
CA HIS A 82 -13.85 24.36 0.78
C HIS A 82 -15.19 24.64 0.11
N ALA A 83 -16.06 25.41 0.77
CA ALA A 83 -17.36 25.80 0.24
C ALA A 83 -17.26 26.65 -1.06
N ASP A 84 -16.30 27.58 -1.16
CA ASP A 84 -16.05 28.32 -2.41
C ASP A 84 -15.62 27.38 -3.56
N LEU A 85 -14.70 26.46 -3.28
CA LEU A 85 -14.23 25.49 -4.27
C LEU A 85 -15.34 24.54 -4.74
N GLU A 86 -16.20 24.07 -3.83
CA GLU A 86 -17.38 23.25 -4.18
C GLU A 86 -18.36 24.01 -5.08
N ASN A 87 -18.66 25.27 -4.75
CA ASN A 87 -19.50 26.13 -5.58
C ASN A 87 -18.93 26.33 -6.98
N ARG A 88 -17.63 26.65 -7.08
CA ARG A 88 -16.92 26.81 -8.36
C ARG A 88 -16.89 25.53 -9.18
N LEU A 89 -16.67 24.38 -8.56
CA LEU A 89 -16.73 23.07 -9.21
C LEU A 89 -18.13 22.78 -9.74
N SER A 90 -19.18 23.18 -9.01
CA SER A 90 -20.57 23.04 -9.47
C SER A 90 -20.88 23.89 -10.71
N GLU A 91 -20.36 25.12 -10.79
CA GLU A 91 -20.52 26.00 -11.96
C GLU A 91 -19.73 25.49 -13.17
N GLU A 92 -18.47 25.09 -12.99
CA GLU A 92 -17.68 24.45 -14.05
C GLU A 92 -18.37 23.18 -14.59
N HIS A 93 -18.99 22.39 -13.71
CA HIS A 93 -19.76 21.21 -14.13
C HIS A 93 -21.02 21.58 -14.95
N LYS A 94 -21.74 22.66 -14.58
CA LYS A 94 -22.87 23.19 -15.39
C LYS A 94 -22.40 23.68 -16.76
N LEU A 95 -21.31 24.44 -16.80
CA LEU A 95 -20.72 24.97 -18.04
C LEU A 95 -20.26 23.83 -18.96
N ARG A 96 -19.53 22.85 -18.43
CA ARG A 96 -19.10 21.65 -19.16
C ARG A 96 -20.28 20.87 -19.74
N LYS A 97 -21.33 20.61 -18.95
CA LYS A 97 -22.55 19.93 -19.43
C LYS A 97 -23.27 20.72 -20.53
N SER A 98 -23.16 22.06 -20.52
CA SER A 98 -23.68 22.91 -21.62
C SER A 98 -22.84 22.81 -22.90
N ALA A 99 -21.51 22.71 -22.77
CA ALA A 99 -20.59 22.55 -23.90
C ALA A 99 -20.72 21.17 -24.55
N GLU A 100 -20.83 20.11 -23.76
CA GLU A 100 -21.05 18.74 -24.24
C GLU A 100 -22.35 18.62 -25.06
N ARG A 101 -23.44 19.28 -24.63
CA ARG A 101 -24.69 19.39 -25.41
C ARG A 101 -24.47 20.10 -26.76
N LYS A 102 -23.72 21.21 -26.78
CA LYS A 102 -23.40 21.93 -28.02
C LYS A 102 -22.61 21.05 -28.98
N ILE A 103 -21.57 20.36 -28.50
CA ILE A 103 -20.77 19.40 -29.28
C ILE A 103 -21.68 18.33 -29.91
N LYS A 104 -22.59 17.72 -29.13
CA LYS A 104 -23.53 16.72 -29.65
C LYS A 104 -24.43 17.29 -30.76
N SER A 105 -25.00 18.48 -30.55
CA SER A 105 -25.86 19.12 -31.56
C SER A 105 -25.13 19.53 -32.85
N LEU A 106 -23.82 19.82 -32.77
CA LEU A 106 -22.98 20.08 -33.92
C LEU A 106 -22.60 18.79 -34.65
N GLN A 107 -22.35 17.69 -33.92
CA GLN A 107 -22.12 16.37 -34.51
C GLN A 107 -23.35 15.87 -35.26
N GLU A 108 -24.55 15.96 -34.67
CA GLU A 108 -25.82 15.58 -35.31
C GLU A 108 -26.06 16.39 -36.60
N ARG A 109 -25.71 17.68 -36.63
CA ARG A 109 -25.74 18.52 -37.84
C ARG A 109 -24.69 18.11 -38.88
N LEU A 110 -23.49 17.71 -38.46
CA LEU A 110 -22.43 17.24 -39.35
C LEU A 110 -22.82 15.92 -40.02
N ASP A 111 -23.35 14.98 -39.23
CA ASP A 111 -23.80 13.67 -39.72
C ASP A 111 -24.97 13.83 -40.71
N TYR A 112 -25.93 14.72 -40.42
CA TYR A 112 -26.99 15.08 -41.36
C TYR A 112 -26.44 15.70 -42.66
N ALA A 113 -25.51 16.65 -42.57
CA ALA A 113 -24.88 17.26 -43.75
C ALA A 113 -24.05 16.26 -44.58
N HIS A 114 -23.42 15.27 -43.94
CA HIS A 114 -22.76 14.15 -44.61
C HIS A 114 -23.76 13.24 -45.33
N GLN A 115 -24.90 12.95 -44.69
CA GLN A 115 -25.96 12.13 -45.28
C GLN A 115 -26.57 12.79 -46.52
N GLU A 116 -26.81 14.09 -46.50
CA GLU A 116 -27.26 14.87 -47.66
C GLU A 116 -26.19 14.95 -48.78
N ARG A 117 -24.89 15.00 -48.44
CA ARG A 117 -23.79 15.05 -49.43
C ARG A 117 -23.48 13.71 -50.11
N PHE A 118 -23.72 12.60 -49.44
CA PHE A 118 -23.33 11.25 -49.88
C PHE A 118 -24.54 10.29 -50.01
N GLY A 119 -25.75 10.85 -50.08
CA GLY A 119 -27.01 10.13 -50.18
C GLY A 119 -27.32 9.53 -51.56
N ASP A 120 -27.32 8.19 -51.60
CA ASP A 120 -27.96 7.29 -52.57
C ASP A 120 -27.67 7.45 -54.08
N ARG A 121 -26.64 6.72 -54.54
CA ARG A 121 -26.63 6.16 -55.89
C ARG A 121 -26.02 4.75 -55.94
N ARG A 122 -26.87 3.75 -55.69
CA ARG A 122 -26.83 2.34 -56.16
C ARG A 122 -25.45 1.74 -56.54
N GLN A 123 -25.14 0.55 -56.01
CA GLN A 123 -25.22 -0.68 -56.83
C GLN A 123 -25.08 -1.99 -56.02
N LYS A 124 -26.04 -2.89 -56.23
CA LYS A 124 -26.00 -4.28 -55.75
C LYS A 124 -25.51 -5.15 -56.91
N ILE A 125 -24.22 -5.47 -56.95
CA ILE A 125 -23.66 -6.38 -57.97
C ILE A 125 -23.26 -7.71 -57.30
N LYS A 126 -23.94 -8.78 -57.71
CA LYS A 126 -23.43 -10.15 -57.58
C LYS A 126 -22.79 -10.52 -58.92
N SER A 127 -21.51 -10.87 -58.92
CA SER A 127 -20.89 -11.60 -60.03
C SER A 127 -19.79 -12.53 -59.51
N LYS A 128 -19.91 -13.81 -59.84
CA LYS A 128 -18.78 -14.75 -59.82
C LYS A 128 -17.93 -14.48 -61.05
N ALA A 129 -16.64 -14.20 -60.87
CA ALA A 129 -15.59 -14.56 -61.83
C ALA A 129 -14.26 -14.65 -61.09
N LYS A 130 -13.40 -15.60 -61.50
CA LYS A 130 -12.03 -15.69 -60.99
C LYS A 130 -11.14 -14.70 -61.73
N THR A 131 -10.25 -14.05 -61.00
CA THR A 131 -8.93 -13.66 -61.49
C THR A 131 -7.98 -13.80 -60.31
N GLY A 132 -6.94 -14.60 -60.46
CA GLY A 132 -5.81 -14.55 -59.56
C GLY A 132 -4.76 -13.64 -60.17
N ASP A 133 -4.07 -12.85 -59.33
CA ASP A 133 -2.61 -12.90 -59.30
C ASP A 133 -2.05 -12.31 -57.98
N SER A 134 -0.77 -12.58 -57.74
CA SER A 134 0.14 -11.90 -56.82
C SER A 134 -0.21 -11.88 -55.33
N ASP A 135 0.11 -13.01 -54.69
CA ASP A 135 0.47 -13.11 -53.28
C ASP A 135 1.43 -11.99 -52.81
N ARG A 136 1.23 -11.48 -51.59
CA ARG A 136 2.16 -10.58 -50.86
C ARG A 136 2.28 -10.95 -49.37
N ASN A 137 2.10 -12.23 -49.02
CA ASN A 137 2.57 -12.80 -47.76
C ASN A 137 3.84 -13.63 -48.00
N LYS A 138 4.95 -12.95 -48.30
CA LYS A 138 6.30 -13.50 -48.22
C LYS A 138 7.22 -12.52 -47.49
N GLU A 139 7.06 -12.43 -46.18
CA GLU A 139 8.11 -11.98 -45.27
C GLU A 139 7.86 -12.52 -43.86
N LYS A 140 8.10 -13.83 -43.72
CA LYS A 140 8.40 -14.56 -42.48
C LYS A 140 8.86 -15.96 -42.84
N ASP A 141 9.66 -16.53 -41.94
CA ASP A 141 10.13 -17.92 -41.93
C ASP A 141 11.31 -18.24 -42.88
N ASP A 142 12.47 -17.61 -42.62
CA ASP A 142 13.82 -18.11 -42.96
C ASP A 142 14.86 -17.61 -41.92
N TYR A 143 14.62 -17.89 -40.64
CA TYR A 143 15.65 -17.79 -39.59
C TYR A 143 15.41 -18.89 -38.55
N ASP A 144 16.08 -20.03 -38.73
CA ASP A 144 15.78 -21.29 -38.01
C ASP A 144 16.63 -21.53 -36.75
N GLY A 145 17.56 -20.61 -36.42
CA GLY A 145 18.27 -20.63 -35.13
C GLY A 145 19.20 -21.83 -34.93
N THR A 146 19.77 -22.38 -36.00
CA THR A 146 20.75 -23.47 -35.90
C THR A 146 22.12 -22.94 -35.45
N ASP A 147 22.50 -23.24 -34.21
CA ASP A 147 23.76 -22.84 -33.57
C ASP A 147 24.83 -23.92 -33.78
N ASP A 148 25.59 -23.87 -34.89
CA ASP A 148 26.80 -24.69 -35.02
C ASP A 148 27.84 -24.19 -36.06
N THR A 149 29.11 -24.44 -35.75
CA THR A 149 30.30 -24.33 -36.62
C THR A 149 30.73 -22.95 -37.18
N LEU A 150 31.54 -22.21 -36.39
CA LEU A 150 32.71 -21.51 -36.95
C LEU A 150 33.99 -21.98 -36.27
N ARG A 151 34.91 -22.53 -37.07
CA ARG A 151 36.10 -23.24 -36.60
C ARG A 151 37.21 -22.30 -36.12
N THR A 152 37.88 -22.72 -35.06
CA THR A 152 39.27 -22.35 -34.77
C THR A 152 40.21 -23.02 -35.78
N ASP A 153 40.90 -22.23 -36.61
CA ASP A 153 42.07 -22.60 -37.44
C ASP A 153 42.48 -21.35 -38.28
N SER A 154 43.73 -21.04 -38.63
CA SER A 154 45.04 -21.50 -38.15
C SER A 154 46.15 -20.59 -38.76
N VAL A 155 47.00 -19.95 -37.93
CA VAL A 155 48.34 -19.41 -38.27
C VAL A 155 49.11 -19.30 -36.94
N GLY A 156 50.38 -19.66 -36.76
CA GLY A 156 51.40 -20.25 -37.64
C GLY A 156 52.76 -20.10 -36.94
N HIS A 157 53.56 -21.17 -36.85
CA HIS A 157 54.73 -21.24 -35.96
C HIS A 157 55.97 -20.49 -36.52
N VAL A 158 56.62 -19.65 -35.70
CA VAL A 158 57.96 -19.09 -35.96
C VAL A 158 58.76 -19.11 -34.65
N GLN A 159 60.04 -19.51 -34.73
CA GLN A 159 60.94 -19.62 -33.57
C GLN A 159 61.70 -18.30 -33.27
N SER A 160 62.34 -18.27 -32.11
CA SER A 160 62.85 -17.10 -31.38
C SER A 160 63.96 -16.29 -32.07
N PRO A 161 64.02 -14.99 -31.74
CA PRO A 161 65.28 -14.26 -31.50
C PRO A 161 65.40 -13.86 -30.02
N GLU A 162 66.60 -13.98 -29.43
CA GLU A 162 66.84 -13.62 -28.03
C GLU A 162 66.92 -12.08 -27.80
N VAL A 163 66.13 -11.64 -26.80
CA VAL A 163 66.36 -10.53 -25.85
C VAL A 163 66.69 -9.12 -26.39
N LYS A 164 65.74 -8.17 -26.20
CA LYS A 164 65.91 -6.94 -25.40
C LYS A 164 64.59 -6.15 -25.21
N GLU A 165 64.37 -5.65 -24.00
CA GLU A 165 63.26 -4.75 -23.60
C GLU A 165 63.50 -3.27 -24.02
N PRO A 166 62.56 -2.32 -23.84
CA PRO A 166 61.14 -2.45 -23.45
C PRO A 166 60.17 -1.88 -24.53
N SER A 167 58.85 -2.07 -24.37
CA SER A 167 57.86 -1.50 -25.31
C SER A 167 56.65 -0.88 -24.62
N GLY A 168 56.14 0.21 -25.19
CA GLY A 168 54.94 0.90 -24.72
C GLY A 168 54.37 1.87 -25.75
N LYS A 169 53.30 1.45 -26.44
CA LYS A 169 52.29 2.37 -27.00
C LYS A 169 50.94 1.99 -26.42
N GLY A 170 50.23 3.01 -25.93
CA GLY A 170 49.03 2.85 -25.10
C GLY A 170 47.84 2.28 -25.87
N ARG A 171 46.95 1.61 -25.13
CA ARG A 171 45.62 1.18 -25.60
C ARG A 171 44.58 2.20 -25.17
N ASP A 172 43.55 2.39 -25.99
CA ASP A 172 42.43 3.29 -25.67
C ASP A 172 41.66 2.83 -24.42
N LEU A 173 41.22 3.79 -23.61
CA LEU A 173 40.52 3.60 -22.32
C LEU A 173 39.08 4.14 -22.34
N SER A 174 38.59 4.62 -23.49
CA SER A 174 37.25 5.20 -23.70
C SER A 174 36.06 4.37 -23.19
N ASN A 175 36.22 3.05 -23.02
CA ASN A 175 35.18 2.13 -22.56
C ASN A 175 35.27 1.72 -21.06
N ARG A 176 36.07 2.40 -20.22
CA ARG A 176 36.30 2.01 -18.82
C ARG A 176 35.45 2.82 -17.82
N PRO A 177 34.67 2.18 -16.91
CA PRO A 177 33.93 2.89 -15.87
C PRO A 177 34.81 3.29 -14.67
N ASP A 178 34.49 4.42 -14.04
CA ASP A 178 35.22 5.01 -12.89
C ASP A 178 35.12 4.22 -11.58
N GLY A 179 34.22 3.22 -11.47
CA GLY A 179 34.04 2.47 -10.22
C GLY A 179 33.15 1.23 -10.32
N TYR A 180 33.13 0.43 -9.25
CA TYR A 180 32.44 -0.86 -9.16
C TYR A 180 31.37 -0.89 -8.05
N LYS A 181 30.36 -1.75 -8.19
CA LYS A 181 29.29 -1.97 -7.20
C LYS A 181 29.77 -2.82 -6.01
N THR A 182 29.21 -2.57 -4.83
CA THR A 182 29.42 -3.36 -3.59
C THR A 182 28.11 -4.02 -3.12
N THR A 183 28.21 -5.17 -2.42
CA THR A 183 27.10 -6.10 -2.09
C THR A 183 26.28 -5.70 -0.85
N GLY A 184 25.05 -6.25 -0.68
CA GLY A 184 24.20 -6.04 0.52
C GLY A 184 22.80 -6.73 0.57
N VAL A 185 22.09 -6.57 1.70
CA VAL A 185 20.78 -7.19 2.10
C VAL A 185 19.99 -6.20 3.03
N SER A 186 18.67 -6.37 3.29
CA SER A 186 17.82 -5.43 4.08
C SER A 186 16.99 -6.02 5.25
N GLY A 187 17.46 -5.86 6.50
CA GLY A 187 16.88 -6.32 7.78
C GLY A 187 17.60 -5.64 8.97
N GLU A 188 17.41 -6.03 10.24
CA GLU A 188 18.31 -5.45 11.29
C GLU A 188 19.75 -5.83 10.96
N VAL A 189 20.56 -4.80 10.71
CA VAL A 189 22.01 -4.90 10.74
C VAL A 189 22.38 -4.80 12.21
N ILE A 190 22.59 -5.95 12.83
CA ILE A 190 22.95 -6.03 14.25
C ILE A 190 24.35 -5.42 14.40
N GLU A 191 24.46 -4.33 15.17
CA GLU A 191 25.71 -3.61 15.34
C GLU A 191 26.60 -4.27 16.41
N HIS A 192 27.89 -4.40 16.10
CA HIS A 192 28.87 -5.08 16.96
C HIS A 192 30.03 -4.13 17.31
N PRO A 193 29.90 -3.29 18.36
CA PRO A 193 30.95 -2.35 18.77
C PRO A 193 32.16 -3.06 19.39
N SER A 194 33.35 -2.47 19.22
CA SER A 194 34.61 -3.02 19.74
C SER A 194 35.00 -2.47 21.11
N ASP A 195 35.50 -3.33 21.99
CA ASP A 195 36.04 -2.97 23.31
C ASP A 195 37.48 -2.41 23.18
N LEU A 196 37.66 -1.15 23.57
CA LEU A 196 38.91 -0.40 23.36
C LEU A 196 39.98 -0.71 24.42
N THR A 197 39.61 -1.30 25.56
CA THR A 197 40.55 -1.55 26.68
C THR A 197 41.55 -2.68 26.41
N LYS A 198 41.29 -3.49 25.36
CA LYS A 198 42.05 -4.69 24.99
C LYS A 198 43.00 -4.45 23.81
N VAL A 199 43.14 -3.21 23.33
CA VAL A 199 44.01 -2.88 22.20
C VAL A 199 45.47 -2.72 22.67
N PRO A 200 46.44 -3.48 22.15
CA PRO A 200 47.85 -3.29 22.48
C PRO A 200 48.40 -2.04 21.78
N GLY A 201 48.79 -1.03 22.56
CA GLY A 201 49.33 0.23 22.04
C GLY A 201 48.27 1.31 21.84
N ARG A 202 48.42 2.16 20.81
CA ARG A 202 47.53 3.31 20.55
C ARG A 202 46.67 3.11 19.30
N ILE A 203 45.42 3.56 19.37
CA ILE A 203 44.44 3.49 18.28
C ILE A 203 44.72 4.58 17.23
N ILE A 204 44.54 4.26 15.94
CA ILE A 204 44.84 5.16 14.80
C ILE A 204 43.56 5.54 14.03
N GLU A 205 42.74 4.56 13.64
CA GLU A 205 41.49 4.76 12.88
C GLU A 205 40.41 3.74 13.34
N ARG A 206 39.14 4.03 13.08
CA ARG A 206 38.00 3.12 13.28
C ARG A 206 37.20 3.03 11.99
N ARG A 207 36.89 1.81 11.52
CA ARG A 207 36.09 1.55 10.32
C ARG A 207 35.01 0.50 10.61
N MET A 208 33.78 0.77 10.15
CA MET A 208 32.70 -0.22 10.13
C MET A 208 32.82 -1.13 8.91
N VAL A 209 32.65 -2.44 9.10
CA VAL A 209 32.55 -3.43 8.02
C VAL A 209 31.07 -3.73 7.80
N ARG A 210 30.57 -3.56 6.58
CA ARG A 210 29.16 -3.81 6.26
C ARG A 210 28.90 -5.32 6.12
N VAL A 211 27.95 -5.79 6.91
CA VAL A 211 27.26 -7.08 6.79
C VAL A 211 25.75 -6.77 6.81
N PHE A 212 24.91 -7.62 6.24
CA PHE A 212 23.51 -7.30 5.98
C PHE A 212 22.59 -8.52 6.22
N SER A 213 21.37 -8.34 6.75
CA SER A 213 20.34 -9.40 6.94
C SER A 213 19.06 -9.11 6.13
N PHE A 214 18.01 -9.96 6.13
CA PHE A 214 16.75 -9.71 5.38
C PHE A 214 15.49 -9.79 6.27
N ARG A 215 14.53 -8.84 6.18
CA ARG A 215 13.28 -8.84 7.01
C ARG A 215 12.02 -8.23 6.38
N THR A 216 11.26 -9.04 5.65
CA THR A 216 9.79 -9.07 5.79
C THR A 216 9.46 -10.15 6.81
N PHE A 217 8.65 -9.87 7.82
CA PHE A 217 8.25 -10.86 8.83
C PHE A 217 6.73 -11.05 8.83
N LEU A 218 6.30 -12.29 9.08
CA LEU A 218 4.91 -12.63 9.28
C LEU A 218 4.62 -12.69 10.79
N THR A 219 3.56 -12.02 11.23
CA THR A 219 3.10 -12.05 12.63
C THR A 219 1.93 -13.01 12.77
N GLU A 220 1.95 -13.88 13.78
CA GLU A 220 0.77 -14.67 14.19
C GLU A 220 0.07 -13.96 15.36
N GLU A 221 -1.14 -13.44 15.11
CA GLU A 221 -1.97 -12.82 16.13
C GLU A 221 -2.90 -13.85 16.79
N CYS A 222 -2.67 -14.13 18.07
CA CYS A 222 -3.45 -15.08 18.86
C CYS A 222 -4.49 -14.34 19.71
N PHE A 223 -5.77 -14.63 19.46
CA PHE A 223 -6.90 -14.06 20.20
C PHE A 223 -7.45 -15.09 21.21
N GLU A 224 -7.47 -14.75 22.50
CA GLU A 224 -8.03 -15.60 23.54
C GLU A 224 -9.57 -15.61 23.47
N MET A 225 -10.14 -16.74 23.04
CA MET A 225 -11.58 -16.91 22.98
C MET A 225 -12.10 -17.53 24.28
N VAL A 226 -13.01 -16.84 24.95
CA VAL A 226 -13.67 -17.30 26.18
C VAL A 226 -14.97 -18.03 25.81
N HIS A 227 -15.15 -19.24 26.37
CA HIS A 227 -16.40 -19.98 26.26
C HIS A 227 -17.29 -19.65 27.47
N TYR A 228 -18.36 -18.89 27.26
CA TYR A 228 -19.20 -18.35 28.33
C TYR A 228 -20.67 -18.74 28.13
N ALA A 229 -21.44 -18.75 29.22
CA ALA A 229 -22.88 -19.00 29.21
C ALA A 229 -23.59 -17.92 30.04
N GLU A 230 -24.50 -17.18 29.41
CA GLU A 230 -25.42 -16.30 30.13
C GLU A 230 -26.57 -17.12 30.75
N PRO A 231 -27.11 -16.72 31.92
CA PRO A 231 -28.24 -17.43 32.55
C PRO A 231 -29.40 -17.65 31.57
N GLY A 232 -29.75 -18.92 31.34
CA GLY A 232 -30.83 -19.33 30.44
C GLY A 232 -30.50 -19.36 28.93
N LYS A 233 -29.27 -19.05 28.50
CA LYS A 233 -28.84 -19.13 27.08
C LYS A 233 -27.86 -20.28 26.86
N LYS A 234 -27.81 -20.78 25.61
CA LYS A 234 -26.77 -21.74 25.19
C LYS A 234 -25.38 -21.10 25.25
N PRO A 235 -24.33 -21.84 25.65
CA PRO A 235 -22.97 -21.30 25.71
C PRO A 235 -22.47 -20.86 24.34
N ARG A 236 -21.60 -19.84 24.33
CA ARG A 236 -21.04 -19.21 23.14
C ARG A 236 -19.56 -18.94 23.33
N TRP A 237 -18.83 -18.87 22.22
CA TRP A 237 -17.47 -18.35 22.19
C TRP A 237 -17.51 -16.84 21.92
N GLY A 238 -16.81 -16.07 22.74
CA GLY A 238 -16.62 -14.63 22.58
C GLY A 238 -15.15 -14.26 22.71
N TYR A 239 -14.75 -13.15 22.11
CA TYR A 239 -13.49 -12.49 22.40
C TYR A 239 -13.81 -11.26 23.25
N PHE A 240 -13.06 -11.04 24.32
CA PHE A 240 -13.23 -9.92 25.24
C PHE A 240 -11.87 -9.23 25.39
N PRO A 241 -11.65 -8.05 24.79
CA PRO A 241 -10.35 -7.38 24.82
C PRO A 241 -10.00 -6.90 26.23
N SER A 242 -8.75 -7.13 26.63
CA SER A 242 -8.09 -6.44 27.73
C SER A 242 -7.61 -5.04 27.29
N GLU A 243 -7.33 -4.16 28.24
CA GLU A 243 -6.83 -2.80 27.96
C GLU A 243 -5.58 -2.84 27.06
N GLY A 244 -5.62 -2.11 25.94
CA GLY A 244 -4.52 -2.05 24.97
C GLY A 244 -4.56 -3.11 23.85
N HIS A 245 -5.56 -4.00 23.81
CA HIS A 245 -5.69 -5.03 22.77
C HIS A 245 -6.76 -4.69 21.71
N PRO A 246 -6.64 -5.19 20.46
CA PRO A 246 -7.57 -4.89 19.38
C PRO A 246 -9.00 -5.37 19.68
N GLU A 247 -9.99 -4.49 19.53
CA GLU A 247 -11.39 -4.77 19.93
C GLU A 247 -12.07 -5.92 19.15
N VAL A 248 -11.64 -6.18 17.91
CA VAL A 248 -12.31 -7.10 16.98
C VAL A 248 -11.31 -8.05 16.32
N VAL A 249 -11.67 -9.34 16.25
CA VAL A 249 -10.91 -10.36 15.51
C VAL A 249 -11.09 -10.18 14.00
N THR A 250 -10.20 -9.43 13.36
CA THR A 250 -10.24 -9.07 11.93
C THR A 250 -9.80 -10.22 11.01
N ARG A 251 -10.62 -11.28 10.89
CA ARG A 251 -10.37 -12.43 10.00
C ARG A 251 -11.49 -12.67 8.99
N PHE A 252 -11.15 -13.18 7.80
CA PHE A 252 -12.15 -13.68 6.85
C PHE A 252 -12.77 -15.00 7.29
N GLU A 253 -14.09 -15.14 7.15
CA GLU A 253 -14.83 -16.32 7.61
C GLU A 253 -14.35 -17.64 7.00
N GLY A 254 -14.06 -18.61 7.85
CA GLY A 254 -13.51 -19.91 7.45
C GLY A 254 -12.05 -19.85 6.97
N THR A 255 -11.31 -18.79 7.32
CA THR A 255 -9.86 -18.68 7.13
C THR A 255 -9.18 -18.27 8.45
N LYS A 256 -7.83 -18.29 8.47
CA LYS A 256 -7.03 -17.63 9.50
C LYS A 256 -6.37 -16.34 8.98
N ALA A 257 -6.75 -15.85 7.79
CA ALA A 257 -6.13 -14.69 7.18
C ALA A 257 -6.87 -13.41 7.57
N THR A 258 -6.11 -12.36 7.91
CA THR A 258 -6.62 -10.99 7.94
C THR A 258 -6.94 -10.52 6.52
N PRO A 259 -7.79 -9.49 6.35
CA PRO A 259 -8.06 -8.92 5.03
C PRO A 259 -6.80 -8.47 4.29
N GLU A 260 -5.88 -7.84 5.00
CA GLU A 260 -4.59 -7.36 4.50
C GLU A 260 -3.69 -8.51 4.02
N PHE A 261 -3.56 -9.56 4.83
CA PHE A 261 -2.74 -10.71 4.47
C PHE A 261 -3.31 -11.46 3.25
N LEU A 262 -4.63 -11.60 3.17
CA LEU A 262 -5.26 -12.22 2.01
C LEU A 262 -5.13 -11.36 0.75
N GLN A 263 -5.17 -10.03 0.88
CA GLN A 263 -4.88 -9.09 -0.21
C GLN A 263 -3.43 -9.23 -0.69
N ALA A 264 -2.45 -9.28 0.22
CA ALA A 264 -1.03 -9.45 -0.13
C ALA A 264 -0.80 -10.75 -0.92
N ILE A 265 -1.33 -11.87 -0.42
CA ILE A 265 -1.27 -13.18 -1.10
C ILE A 265 -1.93 -13.11 -2.50
N ALA A 266 -3.10 -12.46 -2.61
CA ALA A 266 -3.81 -12.30 -3.87
C ALA A 266 -3.03 -11.43 -4.87
N TYR A 267 -2.35 -10.39 -4.39
CA TYR A 267 -1.55 -9.49 -5.20
C TYR A 267 -0.32 -10.17 -5.79
N GLU A 268 0.43 -10.93 -4.98
CA GLU A 268 1.58 -11.73 -5.48
C GLU A 268 1.13 -12.70 -6.59
N VAL A 269 0.02 -13.41 -6.41
CA VAL A 269 -0.44 -14.41 -7.38
C VAL A 269 -1.03 -13.78 -8.64
N TYR A 270 -1.96 -12.83 -8.49
CA TYR A 270 -2.79 -12.38 -9.62
C TYR A 270 -2.29 -11.11 -10.29
N VAL A 271 -1.49 -10.28 -9.61
CA VAL A 271 -0.94 -9.04 -10.17
C VAL A 271 0.52 -9.24 -10.57
N LYS A 272 1.36 -9.78 -9.67
CA LYS A 272 2.77 -10.09 -9.98
C LYS A 272 2.95 -11.43 -10.72
N ASN A 273 1.88 -12.21 -10.92
CA ASN A 273 1.91 -13.51 -11.60
C ASN A 273 2.87 -14.53 -10.95
N VAL A 274 3.10 -14.42 -9.63
CA VAL A 274 3.94 -15.34 -8.87
C VAL A 274 3.22 -16.70 -8.79
N THR A 275 3.90 -17.76 -9.20
CA THR A 275 3.30 -19.10 -9.15
C THR A 275 2.95 -19.49 -7.72
N PHE A 276 1.87 -20.25 -7.53
CA PHE A 276 1.53 -20.81 -6.21
C PHE A 276 2.65 -21.64 -5.56
N GLY A 277 3.62 -22.13 -6.35
CA GLY A 277 4.84 -22.76 -5.84
C GLY A 277 5.74 -21.74 -5.15
N LEU A 278 6.09 -20.67 -5.86
CA LEU A 278 6.95 -19.59 -5.36
C LEU A 278 6.29 -18.79 -4.21
N LEU A 279 4.99 -18.51 -4.29
CA LEU A 279 4.26 -17.87 -3.18
C LEU A 279 4.29 -18.74 -1.92
N HIS A 280 4.02 -20.05 -2.07
CA HIS A 280 4.05 -20.98 -0.94
C HIS A 280 5.45 -21.09 -0.34
N GLN A 281 6.49 -21.09 -1.19
CA GLN A 281 7.88 -21.04 -0.77
C GLN A 281 8.18 -19.74 0.01
N TRP A 282 7.87 -18.57 -0.54
CA TRP A 282 8.07 -17.27 0.10
C TRP A 282 7.39 -17.13 1.47
N LEU A 283 6.16 -17.65 1.63
CA LEU A 283 5.49 -17.70 2.94
C LEU A 283 6.18 -18.68 3.91
N THR A 284 6.69 -19.80 3.38
CA THR A 284 7.45 -20.78 4.18
C THR A 284 8.80 -20.19 4.62
N ASP A 285 9.46 -19.40 3.75
CA ASP A 285 10.71 -18.68 4.04
C ASP A 285 10.52 -17.58 5.11
N MET A 286 9.28 -17.08 5.31
CA MET A 286 8.90 -16.22 6.45
C MET A 286 8.48 -17.00 7.72
N GLY A 287 8.57 -18.33 7.72
CA GLY A 287 8.23 -19.18 8.88
C GLY A 287 6.77 -19.67 8.92
N MET A 288 5.98 -19.50 7.87
CA MET A 288 4.57 -19.90 7.87
C MET A 288 4.35 -21.40 7.56
N THR A 289 3.58 -22.10 8.39
CA THR A 289 3.18 -23.50 8.16
C THR A 289 1.78 -23.63 7.55
N VAL A 290 1.68 -23.52 6.22
CA VAL A 290 0.40 -23.62 5.48
C VAL A 290 0.50 -24.60 4.31
N SER A 291 -0.55 -25.40 4.08
CA SER A 291 -0.61 -26.28 2.90
C SER A 291 -0.95 -25.48 1.63
N LYS A 292 -0.40 -25.87 0.48
CA LYS A 292 -0.72 -25.28 -0.85
C LYS A 292 -2.23 -25.27 -1.14
N ASN A 293 -2.97 -26.26 -0.62
CA ASN A 293 -4.43 -26.34 -0.78
C ASN A 293 -5.17 -25.39 0.18
N THR A 294 -4.69 -25.21 1.41
CA THR A 294 -5.22 -24.23 2.36
C THR A 294 -5.11 -22.81 1.80
N LEU A 295 -3.95 -22.46 1.22
CA LEU A 295 -3.68 -21.15 0.61
C LEU A 295 -4.64 -20.85 -0.56
N ARG A 296 -4.85 -21.84 -1.44
CA ARG A 296 -5.85 -21.78 -2.53
C ARG A 296 -7.28 -21.66 -1.98
N ASN A 297 -7.61 -22.38 -0.92
CA ASN A 297 -8.94 -22.34 -0.29
C ASN A 297 -9.22 -20.97 0.36
N TRP A 298 -8.21 -20.32 0.96
CA TRP A 298 -8.34 -18.96 1.49
C TRP A 298 -8.61 -17.95 0.38
N LEU A 299 -7.85 -17.98 -0.72
CA LEU A 299 -8.14 -17.12 -1.88
C LEU A 299 -9.53 -17.39 -2.48
N LYS A 300 -9.96 -18.67 -2.55
CA LYS A 300 -11.32 -19.04 -2.97
C LYS A 300 -12.41 -18.52 -2.03
N LYS A 301 -12.13 -18.37 -0.73
CA LYS A 301 -13.03 -17.74 0.25
C LYS A 301 -13.04 -16.22 0.09
N GLY A 302 -11.86 -15.59 0.01
CA GLY A 302 -11.71 -14.15 -0.25
C GLY A 302 -12.38 -13.68 -1.54
N LYS A 303 -12.37 -14.53 -2.59
CA LYS A 303 -13.06 -14.27 -3.86
C LYS A 303 -14.53 -13.89 -3.66
N LYS A 304 -15.25 -14.46 -2.68
CA LYS A 304 -16.66 -14.13 -2.45
C LYS A 304 -16.87 -12.64 -2.17
N TYR A 305 -16.06 -12.09 -1.27
CA TYR A 305 -16.10 -10.67 -0.89
C TYR A 305 -15.63 -9.78 -2.06
N LEU A 306 -14.67 -10.24 -2.87
CA LEU A 306 -14.26 -9.55 -4.10
C LEU A 306 -15.37 -9.57 -5.17
N ASP A 307 -16.12 -10.68 -5.32
CA ASP A 307 -17.25 -10.77 -6.24
C ASP A 307 -18.36 -9.77 -5.84
N GLU A 308 -18.64 -9.63 -4.54
CA GLU A 308 -19.57 -8.63 -3.99
C GLU A 308 -19.07 -7.19 -4.24
N LEU A 309 -17.79 -6.90 -3.96
CA LEU A 309 -17.18 -5.60 -4.24
C LEU A 309 -17.24 -5.25 -5.73
N VAL A 310 -17.02 -6.22 -6.61
CA VAL A 310 -17.13 -6.06 -8.07
C VAL A 310 -18.57 -5.71 -8.50
N CYS A 311 -19.60 -6.21 -7.81
CA CYS A 311 -20.99 -5.79 -8.05
C CYS A 311 -21.21 -4.31 -7.67
N VAL A 312 -20.72 -3.86 -6.52
CA VAL A 312 -20.80 -2.45 -6.09
C VAL A 312 -20.05 -1.53 -7.06
N LEU A 313 -18.83 -1.91 -7.46
CA LEU A 313 -18.03 -1.15 -8.43
C LEU A 313 -18.70 -1.07 -9.81
N LYS A 314 -19.41 -2.12 -10.25
CA LYS A 314 -20.22 -2.08 -11.49
C LYS A 314 -21.36 -1.07 -11.39
N SER A 315 -22.09 -1.05 -10.27
CA SER A 315 -23.17 -0.07 -10.06
C SER A 315 -22.66 1.38 -10.08
N ILE A 316 -21.47 1.64 -9.52
CA ILE A 316 -20.82 2.96 -9.56
C ILE A 316 -20.31 3.29 -10.98
N ALA A 317 -19.72 2.31 -11.68
CA ALA A 317 -19.19 2.52 -13.03
C ALA A 317 -20.29 2.71 -14.09
N LEU A 318 -21.47 2.13 -13.88
CA LEU A 318 -22.64 2.16 -14.77
C LEU A 318 -23.76 3.11 -14.29
N GLU A 319 -23.41 4.10 -13.45
CA GLU A 319 -24.34 5.11 -12.99
C GLU A 319 -25.00 5.86 -14.16
N LYS A 320 -26.22 6.36 -13.98
CA LYS A 320 -26.97 7.05 -15.04
C LYS A 320 -26.18 8.26 -15.56
N ASP A 321 -26.21 8.44 -16.88
CA ASP A 321 -25.45 9.46 -17.63
C ASP A 321 -23.90 9.29 -17.57
N SER A 322 -23.37 8.17 -17.07
CA SER A 322 -21.93 7.90 -17.12
C SER A 322 -21.41 7.57 -18.52
N ILE A 323 -20.22 8.11 -18.86
CA ILE A 323 -19.50 7.76 -20.09
C ILE A 323 -18.55 6.61 -19.76
N VAL A 324 -18.82 5.45 -20.35
CA VAL A 324 -18.01 4.23 -20.19
C VAL A 324 -17.34 3.90 -21.51
N ASN A 325 -16.02 3.74 -21.48
CA ASN A 325 -15.24 3.23 -22.60
C ASN A 325 -15.24 1.69 -22.53
N CYS A 326 -15.63 1.03 -23.61
CA CYS A 326 -15.62 -0.42 -23.73
C CYS A 326 -14.53 -0.84 -24.73
N ASP A 327 -13.76 -1.88 -24.40
CA ASP A 327 -12.79 -2.49 -25.33
C ASP A 327 -12.75 -4.02 -25.16
N GLU A 328 -12.41 -4.75 -26.23
CA GLU A 328 -12.38 -6.22 -26.30
C GLU A 328 -10.97 -6.70 -26.67
N THR A 329 -10.37 -7.51 -25.80
CA THR A 329 -9.11 -8.23 -26.06
C THR A 329 -9.29 -9.73 -25.87
N TRP A 330 -8.28 -10.53 -26.19
CA TRP A 330 -8.33 -11.98 -26.00
C TRP A 330 -6.99 -12.53 -25.50
N CYS A 331 -7.05 -13.57 -24.67
CA CYS A 331 -5.89 -14.32 -24.21
C CYS A 331 -6.01 -15.82 -24.52
N LYS A 332 -4.88 -16.51 -24.65
CA LYS A 332 -4.80 -17.96 -24.85
C LYS A 332 -4.79 -18.64 -23.47
N VAL A 333 -5.87 -19.31 -23.11
CA VAL A 333 -6.04 -19.97 -21.79
C VAL A 333 -6.05 -21.49 -21.96
N ARG A 334 -5.27 -22.22 -21.16
CA ARG A 334 -5.32 -23.69 -21.09
C ARG A 334 -6.50 -24.12 -20.21
N LYS A 335 -7.39 -24.95 -20.75
CA LYS A 335 -8.57 -25.46 -20.03
C LYS A 335 -8.77 -26.93 -20.39
N TYR A 336 -8.63 -27.85 -19.43
CA TYR A 336 -8.71 -29.30 -19.65
C TYR A 336 -7.81 -29.77 -20.81
N ASP A 337 -6.52 -29.44 -20.68
CA ASP A 337 -5.42 -29.79 -21.57
C ASP A 337 -5.34 -29.14 -22.96
N HIS A 338 -6.44 -28.66 -23.55
CA HIS A 338 -6.41 -27.84 -24.77
C HIS A 338 -6.34 -26.32 -24.49
N TYR A 339 -5.87 -25.56 -25.47
CA TYR A 339 -5.85 -24.09 -25.42
C TYR A 339 -7.07 -23.48 -26.13
N LYS A 340 -7.72 -22.53 -25.47
CA LYS A 340 -8.88 -21.79 -25.99
C LYS A 340 -8.63 -20.29 -25.97
N LYS A 341 -9.16 -19.56 -26.95
CA LYS A 341 -9.24 -18.11 -26.87
C LYS A 341 -10.31 -17.74 -25.85
N CYS A 342 -9.95 -16.94 -24.85
CA CYS A 342 -10.87 -16.34 -23.90
C CYS A 342 -10.89 -14.84 -24.16
N TYR A 343 -12.07 -14.29 -24.47
CA TYR A 343 -12.26 -12.86 -24.67
C TYR A 343 -12.41 -12.18 -23.31
N ILE A 344 -11.70 -11.06 -23.16
CA ILE A 344 -11.71 -10.20 -21.99
C ILE A 344 -12.26 -8.85 -22.45
N TRP A 345 -13.39 -8.45 -21.88
CA TRP A 345 -13.96 -7.13 -22.04
C TRP A 345 -13.49 -6.24 -20.90
N VAL A 346 -13.12 -5.00 -21.20
CA VAL A 346 -12.86 -3.98 -20.17
C VAL A 346 -13.88 -2.85 -20.29
N LEU A 347 -14.49 -2.49 -19.16
CA LEU A 347 -15.28 -1.29 -19.00
C LEU A 347 -14.47 -0.28 -18.18
N VAL A 348 -14.16 0.88 -18.78
CA VAL A 348 -13.40 1.95 -18.12
C VAL A 348 -14.29 3.19 -17.99
N ASN A 349 -14.66 3.54 -16.76
CA ASN A 349 -15.29 4.81 -16.45
C ASN A 349 -14.18 5.78 -15.98
N LYS A 350 -13.74 6.66 -16.89
CA LYS A 350 -12.64 7.61 -16.61
C LYS A 350 -12.99 8.63 -15.52
N ALA A 351 -14.26 9.00 -15.37
CA ALA A 351 -14.70 9.96 -14.35
C ALA A 351 -14.66 9.35 -12.94
N ARG A 352 -15.11 8.10 -12.79
CA ARG A 352 -15.04 7.34 -11.53
C ARG A 352 -13.66 6.69 -11.28
N LYS A 353 -12.73 6.77 -12.24
CA LYS A 353 -11.40 6.12 -12.23
C LYS A 353 -11.47 4.59 -12.02
N THR A 354 -12.56 3.96 -12.46
CA THR A 354 -12.79 2.51 -12.33
C THR A 354 -12.57 1.80 -13.66
N ALA A 355 -11.82 0.69 -13.62
CA ALA A 355 -11.68 -0.25 -14.72
C ALA A 355 -12.17 -1.62 -14.24
N ILE A 356 -13.09 -2.23 -14.99
CA ILE A 356 -13.72 -3.51 -14.62
C ILE A 356 -13.53 -4.48 -15.79
N PHE A 357 -12.89 -5.62 -15.51
CA PHE A 357 -12.63 -6.67 -16.48
C PHE A 357 -13.71 -7.77 -16.38
N PHE A 358 -14.16 -8.27 -17.52
CA PHE A 358 -15.17 -9.30 -17.65
C PHE A 358 -14.65 -10.38 -18.59
N TYR A 359 -14.71 -11.64 -18.16
CA TYR A 359 -14.37 -12.78 -18.99
C TYR A 359 -15.63 -13.31 -19.66
N GLU A 360 -15.61 -13.50 -20.97
CA GLU A 360 -16.74 -14.06 -21.70
C GLU A 360 -16.94 -15.55 -21.34
N ASN A 361 -18.14 -15.90 -20.87
CA ASN A 361 -18.46 -17.24 -20.38
C ASN A 361 -19.12 -18.16 -21.43
N GLY A 362 -19.03 -17.87 -22.73
CA GLY A 362 -19.48 -18.79 -23.77
C GLY A 362 -19.54 -18.25 -25.22
N SER A 363 -19.76 -19.17 -26.16
CA SER A 363 -19.98 -18.97 -27.61
C SER A 363 -18.79 -18.59 -28.51
N ARG A 364 -18.02 -17.52 -28.25
CA ARG A 364 -16.95 -17.09 -29.20
C ARG A 364 -15.63 -17.86 -29.07
N GLY A 365 -15.45 -18.64 -28.00
CA GLY A 365 -14.20 -19.33 -27.67
C GLY A 365 -13.79 -20.41 -28.67
N ARG A 366 -13.11 -20.01 -29.75
CA ARG A 366 -12.52 -20.92 -30.74
C ARG A 366 -11.32 -21.67 -30.15
N GLU A 367 -11.19 -22.95 -30.51
CA GLU A 367 -9.98 -23.72 -30.25
C GLU A 367 -8.81 -23.12 -31.02
N VAL A 368 -7.66 -23.05 -30.35
CA VAL A 368 -6.44 -22.51 -30.94
C VAL A 368 -5.71 -23.65 -31.63
N LEU A 369 -5.42 -23.47 -32.91
CA LEU A 369 -4.54 -24.34 -33.70
C LEU A 369 -3.17 -24.52 -33.01
#